data_AF-A0A0G0U0S2-F1
#
_entry.id   AF-A0A0G0U0S2-F1
#
_cell.length_a   1.000
_cell.length_b   1.000
_cell.length_c   1.000
_cell.angle_alpha   90.00
_cell.angle_beta   90.00
_cell.angle_gamma   90.00
#
_symmetry.space_group_name_H-M   'P 1'
#
loop_
_entity.id
_entity.type
_entity.pdbx_description
1 polymer ?
#
loop_
_entity_poly.entity_id
_entity_poly.type
_entity_poly.pdbx_seq_one_letter_code
_entity_poly.pdbx_strand_id
1 'polypeptide(L)'
;MIRKNLKLFFLLIFLTFLVPTQILARVTPNDLYQAKRAAFESNLSKIPDPFKREQVIKADQLLNEINQQVSLRFDKDINRLSAILEEEKERQGRTDTIVAYGQGNTTLDSAAYYLNYAAEAIAYQKIQDYTPQIGQGSLDRALKLSLNNLNGNLKTVKGKILRAKLEVKKAVDYYEN
;
A
#
# COMPACT_ATOMS: atom_id res chain seq x y z
N MET A 1 -20.21 -50.53 41.47
CA MET A 1 -18.94 -50.38 40.73
C MET A 1 -18.94 -49.21 39.73
N ILE A 2 -19.79 -48.18 39.88
CA ILE A 2 -20.01 -47.12 38.86
C ILE A 2 -19.39 -45.76 39.23
N ARG A 3 -19.10 -45.49 40.52
CA ARG A 3 -18.60 -44.18 40.99
C ARG A 3 -17.13 -43.86 40.68
N LYS A 4 -16.28 -44.85 40.38
CA LYS A 4 -14.85 -44.61 40.09
C LYS A 4 -14.60 -44.00 38.69
N ASN A 5 -15.45 -44.32 37.71
CA ASN A 5 -15.27 -43.87 36.32
C ASN A 5 -15.71 -42.41 36.11
N LEU A 6 -16.61 -41.90 36.96
CA LEU A 6 -17.10 -40.52 36.88
C LEU A 6 -16.00 -39.51 37.28
N LYS A 7 -15.19 -39.83 38.29
CA LYS A 7 -14.06 -38.97 38.71
C LYS A 7 -12.97 -38.89 37.65
N LEU A 8 -12.71 -40.00 36.94
CA LEU A 8 -11.75 -40.05 35.84
C LEU A 8 -12.22 -39.20 34.65
N PHE A 9 -13.53 -39.22 34.38
CA PHE A 9 -14.16 -38.43 33.32
C PHE A 9 -14.05 -36.91 33.59
N PHE A 10 -14.32 -36.47 34.82
CA PHE A 10 -14.14 -35.05 35.20
C PHE A 10 -12.66 -34.62 35.19
N LEU A 11 -11.72 -35.49 35.57
CA LEU A 11 -10.29 -35.22 35.49
C LEU A 11 -9.81 -35.05 34.04
N LEU A 12 -10.32 -35.87 33.12
CA LEU A 12 -10.01 -35.80 31.69
C LEU A 12 -10.54 -34.51 31.06
N ILE A 13 -11.76 -34.08 31.42
CA ILE A 13 -12.31 -32.79 30.99
C ILE A 13 -11.45 -31.64 31.52
N PHE A 14 -11.07 -31.69 32.80
CA PHE A 14 -10.24 -30.64 33.41
C PHE A 14 -8.85 -30.54 32.75
N LEU A 15 -8.27 -31.66 32.31
CA LEU A 15 -6.99 -31.67 31.58
C LEU A 15 -7.08 -30.97 30.22
N THR A 16 -8.23 -30.99 29.54
CA THR A 16 -8.39 -30.31 28.25
C THR A 16 -8.44 -28.78 28.35
N PHE A 17 -8.78 -28.24 29.53
CA PHE A 17 -8.75 -26.80 29.80
C PHE A 17 -7.38 -26.26 30.21
N LEU A 18 -6.42 -27.15 30.51
CA LEU A 18 -5.03 -26.81 30.86
C LEU A 18 -4.09 -26.78 29.66
N VAL A 19 -4.57 -27.10 28.45
CA VAL A 19 -3.78 -26.95 27.24
C VAL A 19 -3.71 -25.45 26.93
N PRO A 20 -2.54 -24.80 27.02
CA PRO A 20 -2.42 -23.41 26.64
C PRO A 20 -2.90 -23.28 25.19
N THR A 21 -3.95 -22.49 24.98
CA THR A 21 -4.40 -22.14 23.64
C THR A 21 -3.21 -21.56 22.92
N GLN A 22 -2.74 -22.23 21.87
CA GLN A 22 -1.67 -21.70 21.05
C GLN A 22 -2.17 -20.37 20.47
N ILE A 23 -1.64 -19.28 21.00
CA ILE A 23 -1.88 -17.95 20.44
C ILE A 23 -1.20 -17.99 19.07
N LEU A 24 -2.00 -18.21 18.02
CA LEU A 24 -1.54 -18.11 16.64
C LEU A 24 -0.97 -16.70 16.47
N ALA A 25 0.35 -16.61 16.27
CA ALA A 25 1.01 -15.34 16.05
C ALA A 25 0.35 -14.63 14.87
N ARG A 26 -0.03 -13.36 15.07
CA ARG A 26 -0.63 -12.55 14.02
C ARG A 26 0.41 -12.36 12.90
N VAL A 27 0.08 -12.81 11.70
CA VAL A 27 0.90 -12.57 10.50
C VAL A 27 1.04 -11.06 10.29
N THR A 28 2.27 -10.57 10.25
CA THR A 28 2.57 -9.16 10.00
C THR A 28 2.69 -8.89 8.49
N PRO A 29 2.54 -7.64 8.04
CA PRO A 29 2.77 -7.28 6.64
C PRO A 29 4.18 -7.65 6.14
N ASN A 30 5.19 -7.55 7.01
CA ASN A 30 6.55 -7.95 6.67
C ASN A 30 6.65 -9.47 6.44
N ASP A 31 5.96 -10.29 7.23
CA ASP A 31 5.94 -11.74 7.02
C ASP A 31 5.36 -12.12 5.66
N LEU A 32 4.29 -11.42 5.23
CA LEU A 32 3.70 -11.60 3.90
C LEU A 32 4.67 -11.21 2.78
N TYR A 33 5.42 -10.11 2.95
CA TYR A 33 6.44 -9.69 2.00
C TYR A 33 7.57 -10.72 1.89
N GLN A 34 8.11 -11.16 3.04
CA GLN A 34 9.18 -12.16 3.07
C GLN A 34 8.74 -13.48 2.45
N ALA A 35 7.51 -13.93 2.72
CA ALA A 35 6.95 -15.12 2.10
C ALA A 35 6.85 -15.01 0.56
N LYS A 36 6.41 -13.86 0.05
CA LYS A 36 6.36 -13.59 -1.41
C LYS A 36 7.76 -13.62 -2.03
N ARG A 37 8.74 -12.96 -1.39
CA ARG A 37 10.13 -12.95 -1.86
C ARG A 37 10.76 -14.34 -1.84
N ALA A 38 10.57 -15.11 -0.78
CA ALA A 38 11.05 -16.48 -0.71
C ALA A 38 10.43 -17.37 -1.82
N ALA A 39 9.13 -17.20 -2.10
CA ALA A 39 8.46 -17.92 -3.18
C ALA A 39 9.02 -17.54 -4.56
N PHE A 40 9.26 -16.24 -4.79
CA PHE A 40 9.91 -15.75 -6.00
C PHE A 40 11.30 -16.38 -6.18
N GLU A 41 12.19 -16.27 -5.19
CA GLU A 41 13.54 -16.84 -5.27
C GLU A 41 13.52 -18.36 -5.49
N SER A 42 12.64 -19.07 -4.79
CA SER A 42 12.46 -20.52 -4.98
C SER A 42 12.08 -20.84 -6.43
N ASN A 43 11.15 -20.10 -7.03
CA ASN A 43 10.70 -20.36 -8.39
C ASN A 43 11.68 -19.85 -9.44
N LEU A 44 12.44 -18.81 -9.15
CA LEU A 44 13.52 -18.30 -9.98
C LEU A 44 14.63 -19.35 -10.13
N SER A 45 14.97 -20.05 -9.05
CA SER A 45 15.98 -21.13 -9.05
C SER A 45 15.59 -22.31 -9.95
N LYS A 46 14.28 -22.52 -10.18
CA LYS A 46 13.73 -23.60 -11.02
C LYS A 46 13.79 -23.29 -12.51
N ILE A 47 14.12 -22.06 -12.91
CA ILE A 47 14.31 -21.68 -14.32
C ILE A 47 15.69 -22.22 -14.77
N PRO A 48 15.76 -23.22 -15.67
CA PRO A 48 17.04 -23.85 -16.03
C PRO A 48 17.96 -22.91 -16.84
N ASP A 49 17.35 -22.07 -17.68
CA ASP A 49 18.05 -21.15 -18.57
C ASP A 49 18.55 -19.91 -17.80
N PRO A 50 19.87 -19.71 -17.69
CA PRO A 50 20.44 -18.60 -16.92
C PRO A 50 20.11 -17.24 -17.53
N PHE A 51 20.02 -17.14 -18.85
CA PHE A 51 19.69 -15.90 -19.53
C PHE A 51 18.24 -15.50 -19.27
N LYS A 52 17.31 -16.46 -19.31
CA LYS A 52 15.91 -16.20 -18.91
C LYS A 52 15.82 -15.79 -17.45
N ARG A 53 16.56 -16.46 -16.55
CA ARG A 53 16.59 -16.11 -15.12
C ARG A 53 17.04 -14.65 -14.92
N GLU A 54 18.10 -14.23 -15.60
CA GLU A 54 18.60 -12.86 -15.54
C GLU A 54 17.55 -11.84 -16.04
N GLN A 55 16.83 -12.15 -17.11
CA GLN A 55 15.75 -11.29 -17.58
C GLN A 55 14.62 -11.13 -16.56
N VAL A 56 14.27 -12.20 -15.83
CA VAL A 56 13.26 -12.12 -14.77
C VAL A 56 13.73 -11.24 -13.62
N ILE A 57 14.99 -11.37 -13.21
CA ILE A 57 15.60 -10.51 -12.18
C ILE A 57 15.56 -9.04 -12.62
N LYS A 58 16.00 -8.76 -13.85
CA LYS A 58 15.96 -7.41 -14.43
C LYS A 58 14.55 -6.84 -14.50
N ALA A 59 13.57 -7.66 -14.85
CA ALA A 59 12.17 -7.23 -14.90
C ALA A 59 11.62 -6.90 -13.51
N ASP A 60 11.93 -7.71 -12.48
CA ASP A 60 11.57 -7.41 -11.09
C ASP A 60 12.18 -6.08 -10.60
N GLN A 61 13.48 -5.89 -10.86
CA GLN A 61 14.19 -4.65 -10.55
C GLN A 61 13.53 -3.45 -11.25
N LEU A 62 13.27 -3.55 -12.54
CA LEU A 62 12.68 -2.47 -13.32
C LEU A 62 11.26 -2.11 -12.85
N LEU A 63 10.43 -3.09 -12.48
CA LEU A 63 9.10 -2.83 -11.91
C LEU A 63 9.20 -2.01 -10.62
N ASN A 64 10.14 -2.37 -9.75
CA ASN A 64 10.38 -1.64 -8.51
C ASN A 64 10.94 -0.23 -8.78
N GLU A 65 11.90 -0.09 -9.69
CA GLU A 65 12.45 1.21 -10.07
C GLU A 65 11.40 2.15 -10.65
N ILE A 66 10.57 1.67 -11.57
CA ILE A 66 9.46 2.45 -12.15
C ILE A 66 8.51 2.91 -11.04
N ASN A 67 8.15 2.00 -10.11
CA ASN A 67 7.28 2.36 -8.99
C ASN A 67 7.87 3.50 -8.15
N GLN A 68 9.15 3.40 -7.79
CA GLN A 68 9.82 4.42 -6.97
C GLN A 68 9.98 5.74 -7.72
N GLN A 69 10.44 5.71 -8.98
CA GLN A 69 10.64 6.92 -9.77
C GLN A 69 9.34 7.68 -10.00
N VAL A 70 8.26 6.97 -10.36
CA VAL A 70 6.96 7.61 -10.58
C VAL A 70 6.38 8.15 -9.27
N SER A 71 6.49 7.39 -8.17
CA SER A 71 6.05 7.86 -6.84
C SER A 71 6.80 9.11 -6.38
N LEU A 72 8.12 9.17 -6.60
CA LEU A 72 8.94 10.36 -6.30
C LEU A 72 8.52 11.58 -7.12
N ARG A 73 8.13 11.38 -8.38
CA ARG A 73 7.59 12.46 -9.20
C ARG A 73 6.24 12.94 -8.65
N PHE A 74 5.37 12.01 -8.26
CA PHE A 74 4.09 12.33 -7.65
C PHE A 74 4.24 13.07 -6.32
N ASP A 75 5.21 12.72 -5.47
CA ASP A 75 5.50 13.50 -4.25
C ASP A 75 5.86 14.95 -4.59
N LYS A 76 6.71 15.16 -5.59
CA LYS A 76 7.10 16.51 -6.01
C LYS A 76 5.90 17.33 -6.48
N ASP A 77 4.98 16.70 -7.22
CA ASP A 77 3.77 17.37 -7.69
C ASP A 77 2.83 17.71 -6.51
N ILE A 78 2.66 16.81 -5.55
CA ILE A 78 1.86 17.08 -4.34
C ILE A 78 2.50 18.17 -3.47
N ASN A 79 3.81 18.11 -3.22
CA ASN A 79 4.50 19.12 -2.43
C ASN A 79 4.37 20.53 -3.02
N ARG A 80 4.40 20.65 -4.35
CA ARG A 80 4.14 21.92 -5.04
C ARG A 80 2.71 22.41 -4.82
N LEU A 81 1.72 21.52 -4.92
CA LEU A 81 0.32 21.88 -4.68
C LEU A 81 0.07 22.27 -3.21
N SER A 82 0.71 21.58 -2.26
CA SER A 82 0.66 21.93 -0.85
C SER A 82 1.27 23.31 -0.58
N ALA A 83 2.39 23.63 -1.23
CA ALA A 83 3.00 24.97 -1.10
C ALA A 83 2.07 26.08 -1.62
N ILE A 84 1.43 25.86 -2.78
CA ILE A 84 0.43 26.80 -3.33
C ILE A 84 -0.73 27.00 -2.36
N LEU A 85 -1.25 25.92 -1.79
CA LEU A 85 -2.36 26.01 -0.85
C LEU A 85 -1.96 26.72 0.44
N GLU A 86 -0.75 26.48 0.95
CA GLU A 86 -0.26 27.14 2.17
C GLU A 86 -0.07 28.64 1.95
N GLU A 87 0.48 29.05 0.81
CA GLU A 87 0.57 30.47 0.43
C GLU A 87 -0.83 31.12 0.39
N GLU A 88 -1.82 30.45 -0.18
CA GLU A 88 -3.18 30.99 -0.22
C GLU A 88 -3.80 31.08 1.18
N LYS A 89 -3.57 30.09 2.05
CA LYS A 89 -4.00 30.15 3.45
C LYS A 89 -3.38 31.34 4.19
N GLU A 90 -2.09 31.59 3.99
CA GLU A 90 -1.38 32.73 4.58
C GLU A 90 -2.00 34.06 4.12
N ARG A 91 -2.31 34.21 2.83
CA ARG A 91 -3.00 35.41 2.29
C ARG A 91 -4.37 35.62 2.92
N GLN A 92 -5.11 34.54 3.19
CA GLN A 92 -6.41 34.59 3.86
C GLN A 92 -6.32 34.70 5.39
N GLY A 93 -5.12 34.88 5.96
CA GLY A 93 -4.91 34.99 7.40
C GLY A 93 -5.21 33.70 8.18
N ARG A 94 -5.19 32.53 7.52
CA ARG A 94 -5.42 31.23 8.15
C ARG A 94 -4.09 30.58 8.51
N THR A 95 -3.78 30.52 9.81
CA THR A 95 -2.55 29.89 10.33
C THR A 95 -2.72 28.43 10.74
N ASP A 96 -3.94 27.91 10.73
CA ASP A 96 -4.19 26.55 11.20
C ASP A 96 -3.59 25.51 10.24
N THR A 97 -2.77 24.61 10.77
CA THR A 97 -2.40 23.37 10.07
C THR A 97 -3.64 22.49 10.03
N ILE A 98 -4.45 22.59 8.97
CA ILE A 98 -5.68 21.81 8.85
C ILE A 98 -5.29 20.36 8.60
N VAL A 99 -5.22 19.57 9.67
CA VAL A 99 -5.18 18.11 9.63
C VAL A 99 -6.60 17.65 9.30
N ALA A 100 -7.01 17.78 8.03
CA ALA A 100 -8.40 17.56 7.62
C ALA A 100 -8.80 16.07 7.72
N TYR A 101 -9.28 15.65 8.89
CA TYR A 101 -10.13 14.48 9.04
C TYR A 101 -11.58 14.88 8.65
N GLY A 102 -11.87 14.90 7.34
CA GLY A 102 -13.21 15.19 6.79
C GLY A 102 -13.19 16.15 5.60
N GLN A 103 -14.25 16.14 4.78
CA GLN A 103 -14.51 17.23 3.82
C GLN A 103 -14.87 18.48 4.64
N GLY A 104 -13.95 19.42 4.77
CA GLY A 104 -14.25 20.65 5.50
C GLY A 104 -15.22 21.56 4.74
N ASN A 105 -15.70 22.60 5.43
CA ASN A 105 -16.78 23.45 4.93
C ASN A 105 -16.29 24.52 3.94
N THR A 106 -14.98 24.66 3.73
CA THR A 106 -14.39 25.65 2.82
C THR A 106 -13.61 25.01 1.67
N THR A 107 -13.38 25.79 0.62
CA THR A 107 -12.57 25.35 -0.53
C THR A 107 -11.13 25.03 -0.12
N LEU A 108 -10.56 25.75 0.85
CA LEU A 108 -9.25 25.47 1.43
C LEU A 108 -9.23 24.12 2.17
N ASP A 109 -10.26 23.82 2.96
CA ASP A 109 -10.32 22.55 3.70
C ASP A 109 -10.52 21.37 2.74
N SER A 110 -11.35 21.54 1.71
CA SER A 110 -11.53 20.54 0.64
C SER A 110 -10.19 20.27 -0.06
N ALA A 111 -9.46 21.32 -0.43
CA ALA A 111 -8.15 21.19 -1.06
C ALA A 111 -7.15 20.45 -0.14
N ALA A 112 -7.09 20.81 1.14
CA ALA A 112 -6.23 20.15 2.13
C ALA A 112 -6.58 18.66 2.28
N TYR A 113 -7.87 18.33 2.36
CA TYR A 113 -8.35 16.94 2.42
C TYR A 113 -7.86 16.12 1.22
N TYR A 114 -8.05 16.62 0.00
CA TYR A 114 -7.65 15.87 -1.19
C TYR A 114 -6.13 15.80 -1.38
N LEU A 115 -5.36 16.79 -0.90
CA LEU A 115 -3.90 16.72 -0.85
C LEU A 115 -3.44 15.60 0.09
N ASN A 116 -3.98 15.53 1.31
CA ASN A 116 -3.67 14.46 2.26
C ASN A 116 -4.05 13.10 1.69
N TYR A 117 -5.25 12.99 1.11
CA TYR A 117 -5.70 11.74 0.50
C TYR A 117 -4.82 11.27 -0.67
N ALA A 118 -4.30 12.20 -1.48
CA ALA A 118 -3.36 11.90 -2.54
C ALA A 118 -1.97 11.53 -1.98
N ALA A 119 -1.47 12.24 -0.96
CA ALA A 119 -0.20 11.97 -0.30
C ALA A 119 -0.18 10.57 0.33
N GLU A 120 -1.24 10.19 1.04
CA GLU A 120 -1.40 8.84 1.60
C GLU A 120 -1.38 7.79 0.50
N ALA A 121 -2.08 8.02 -0.62
CA ALA A 121 -2.07 7.09 -1.74
C ALA A 121 -0.68 6.90 -2.34
N ILE A 122 0.14 7.96 -2.41
CA ILE A 122 1.53 7.86 -2.85
C ILE A 122 2.37 7.07 -1.82
N ALA A 123 2.18 7.31 -0.52
CA ALA A 123 2.86 6.56 0.52
C ALA A 123 2.53 5.05 0.45
N TYR A 124 1.25 4.70 0.27
CA TYR A 124 0.83 3.32 0.05
C TYR A 124 1.43 2.73 -1.23
N GLN A 125 1.53 3.50 -2.31
CA GLN A 125 2.11 3.06 -3.58
C GLN A 125 3.59 2.72 -3.47
N LYS A 126 4.37 3.52 -2.73
CA LYS A 126 5.82 3.31 -2.53
C LYS A 126 6.17 1.98 -1.88
N ILE A 127 5.29 1.48 -1.01
CA ILE A 127 5.50 0.22 -0.29
C ILE A 127 4.88 -0.99 -1.01
N GLN A 128 4.19 -0.79 -2.14
CA GLN A 128 3.66 -1.90 -2.92
C GLN A 128 4.79 -2.68 -3.57
N ASP A 129 4.68 -4.00 -3.48
CA ASP A 129 5.56 -4.96 -4.12
C ASP A 129 4.90 -5.51 -5.39
N TYR A 130 5.60 -5.37 -6.52
CA TYR A 130 5.16 -5.85 -7.83
C TYR A 130 5.92 -7.09 -8.30
N THR A 131 6.61 -7.77 -7.38
CA THR A 131 7.33 -9.02 -7.65
C THR A 131 6.46 -9.98 -8.47
N PRO A 132 6.91 -10.40 -9.67
CA PRO A 132 6.17 -11.34 -10.50
C PRO A 132 5.93 -12.66 -9.80
N GLN A 133 4.68 -13.13 -9.81
CA GLN A 133 4.30 -14.43 -9.25
C GLN A 133 4.68 -15.56 -10.22
N ILE A 134 5.98 -15.78 -10.36
CA ILE A 134 6.54 -16.86 -11.17
C ILE A 134 6.20 -18.21 -10.52
N GLY A 135 5.72 -19.18 -11.31
CA GLY A 135 5.24 -20.49 -10.83
C GLY A 135 3.73 -20.71 -10.96
N GLN A 136 2.94 -19.64 -11.18
CA GLN A 136 1.53 -19.75 -11.52
C GLN A 136 1.31 -19.44 -13.02
N GLY A 137 1.55 -20.44 -13.87
CA GLY A 137 1.41 -20.32 -15.33
C GLY A 137 2.69 -19.90 -16.05
N SER A 138 2.57 -19.28 -17.23
CA SER A 138 3.71 -18.87 -18.04
C SER A 138 4.41 -17.63 -17.50
N LEU A 139 5.72 -17.53 -17.74
CA LEU A 139 6.52 -16.38 -17.31
C LEU A 139 6.01 -15.06 -17.90
N ASP A 140 5.67 -15.05 -19.20
CA ASP A 140 5.09 -13.90 -19.89
C ASP A 140 3.80 -13.42 -19.20
N ARG A 141 2.93 -14.35 -18.78
CA ARG A 141 1.71 -14.02 -18.05
C ARG A 141 2.01 -13.38 -16.69
N ALA A 142 2.97 -13.92 -15.94
CA ALA A 142 3.34 -13.38 -14.63
C ALA A 142 3.86 -11.94 -14.74
N LEU A 143 4.74 -11.68 -15.71
CA LEU A 143 5.29 -10.35 -15.98
C LEU A 143 4.20 -9.36 -16.42
N LYS A 144 3.33 -9.77 -17.36
CA LYS A 144 2.21 -8.93 -17.82
C LYS A 144 1.26 -8.58 -16.67
N LEU A 145 0.97 -9.54 -15.79
CA LEU A 145 0.11 -9.30 -14.64
C LEU A 145 0.72 -8.26 -13.69
N SER A 146 2.00 -8.40 -13.32
CA SER A 146 2.69 -7.42 -12.48
C SER A 146 2.73 -6.04 -13.11
N LEU A 147 3.01 -5.95 -14.41
CA LEU A 147 3.02 -4.67 -15.14
C LEU A 147 1.62 -4.03 -15.16
N ASN A 148 0.58 -4.82 -15.41
CA ASN A 148 -0.80 -4.32 -15.42
C ASN A 148 -1.23 -3.83 -14.04
N ASN A 149 -0.86 -4.55 -12.97
CA ASN A 149 -1.13 -4.15 -11.60
C ASN A 149 -0.40 -2.84 -11.26
N LEU A 150 0.89 -2.72 -11.60
CA LEU A 150 1.67 -1.50 -11.41
C LEU A 150 1.01 -0.32 -12.15
N ASN A 151 0.70 -0.49 -13.44
CA ASN A 151 0.08 0.55 -14.25
C ASN A 151 -1.31 0.95 -13.72
N GLY A 152 -2.16 -0.01 -13.33
CA GLY A 152 -3.48 0.25 -12.77
C GLY A 152 -3.40 1.05 -11.46
N ASN A 153 -2.48 0.67 -10.57
CA ASN A 153 -2.29 1.36 -9.31
C ASN A 153 -1.73 2.77 -9.52
N LEU A 154 -0.72 2.94 -10.38
CA LEU A 154 -0.17 4.26 -10.73
C LEU A 154 -1.23 5.18 -11.37
N LYS A 155 -2.12 4.65 -12.22
CA LYS A 155 -3.26 5.40 -12.76
C LYS A 155 -4.23 5.85 -11.68
N THR A 156 -4.48 5.00 -10.69
CA THR A 156 -5.35 5.32 -9.55
C THR A 156 -4.75 6.45 -8.72
N VAL A 157 -3.46 6.38 -8.40
CA VAL A 157 -2.73 7.44 -7.69
C VAL A 157 -2.74 8.75 -8.50
N LYS A 158 -2.46 8.68 -9.80
CA LYS A 158 -2.57 9.84 -10.71
C LYS A 158 -3.96 10.48 -10.64
N GLY A 159 -5.03 9.69 -10.64
CA GLY A 159 -6.40 10.19 -10.52
C GLY A 159 -6.62 10.99 -9.23
N LYS A 160 -6.09 10.51 -8.10
CA LYS A 160 -6.17 11.21 -6.81
C LYS A 160 -5.38 12.53 -6.83
N ILE A 161 -4.19 12.54 -7.43
CA ILE A 161 -3.38 13.77 -7.58
C ILE A 161 -4.09 14.80 -8.47
N LEU A 162 -4.69 14.35 -9.59
CA LEU A 162 -5.47 15.23 -10.46
C LEU A 162 -6.68 15.81 -9.72
N ARG A 163 -7.34 15.02 -8.87
CA ARG A 163 -8.42 15.52 -8.02
C ARG A 163 -7.92 16.58 -7.03
N ALA A 164 -6.81 16.32 -6.33
CA ALA A 164 -6.20 17.31 -5.43
C ALA A 164 -5.85 18.61 -6.15
N LYS A 165 -5.25 18.52 -7.35
CA LYS A 165 -4.95 19.69 -8.20
C LYS A 165 -6.19 20.51 -8.53
N LEU A 166 -7.31 19.86 -8.86
CA LEU A 166 -8.57 20.56 -9.15
C LEU A 166 -9.10 21.31 -7.93
N GLU A 167 -8.99 20.73 -6.74
CA GLU A 167 -9.49 21.34 -5.51
C GLU A 167 -8.62 22.50 -5.05
N VAL A 168 -7.28 22.39 -5.17
CA VAL A 168 -6.37 23.52 -4.97
C VAL A 168 -6.68 24.65 -5.94
N LYS A 169 -6.90 24.35 -7.23
CA LYS A 169 -7.28 25.38 -8.21
C LYS A 169 -8.58 26.09 -7.81
N LYS A 170 -9.61 25.36 -7.39
CA LYS A 170 -10.87 25.95 -6.92
C LYS A 170 -10.68 26.86 -5.71
N ALA A 171 -9.80 26.48 -4.79
CA ALA A 171 -9.49 27.31 -3.64
C ALA A 171 -8.85 28.62 -4.07
N VAL A 172 -7.80 28.57 -4.90
CA VAL A 172 -7.15 29.78 -5.44
C VAL A 172 -8.14 30.66 -6.21
N ASP A 173 -8.88 30.08 -7.17
CA ASP A 173 -9.85 30.83 -7.98
C ASP A 173 -10.95 31.49 -7.11
N TYR A 174 -11.32 30.89 -5.97
CA TYR A 174 -12.37 31.43 -5.11
C TYR A 174 -11.95 32.72 -4.38
N TYR A 175 -10.66 32.85 -4.05
CA TYR A 175 -10.14 33.97 -3.26
C TYR A 175 -9.41 35.04 -4.09
N GLU A 176 -9.12 34.76 -5.37
CA GLU A 176 -8.60 35.74 -6.33
C GLU A 176 -9.71 36.61 -6.99
N ASN A 177 -10.99 36.32 -6.75
CA ASN A 177 -12.15 37.10 -7.21
C ASN A 177 -12.77 37.94 -6.09
#